data_AF-A0A961KYX2-F1
#
_entry.id   AF-A0A961KYX2-F1
#
_cell.length_a   1.000
_cell.length_b   1.000
_cell.length_c   1.000
_cell.angle_alpha   90.00
_cell.angle_beta   90.00
_cell.angle_gamma   90.00
#
_symmetry.space_group_name_H-M   'P 1'
#
loop_
_entity.id
_entity.type
_entity.pdbx_description
1 polymer ?
#
loop_
_entity_poly.entity_id
_entity_poly.type
_entity_poly.pdbx_seq_one_letter_code
_entity_poly.pdbx_strand_id
1 'polypeptide(L)'
;MRVFAAAIDALFADPNLGREATYQPADGDPFPVRVIARRADAVSEFGEARLWSDTTRFDLRVSEVAAPRPGDRLILGAETFVVQGEPVRDGERLVWTIDTRPT
;
A
#
# COMPACT_ATOMS: atom_id res chain seq x y z
N MET A 1 -3.22 23.00 3.57
CA MET A 1 -1.81 23.02 4.01
C MET A 1 -0.96 22.35 2.93
N ARG A 2 0.13 22.97 2.44
CA ARG A 2 0.94 22.41 1.32
C ARG A 2 2.19 21.64 1.77
N VAL A 3 2.73 21.94 2.95
CA VAL A 3 4.01 21.37 3.41
C VAL A 3 3.87 19.88 3.75
N PHE A 4 2.80 19.49 4.45
CA PHE A 4 2.59 18.09 4.82
C PHE A 4 2.37 17.21 3.59
N ALA A 5 1.58 17.66 2.61
CA ALA A 5 1.41 16.96 1.34
C ALA A 5 2.73 16.80 0.56
N ALA A 6 3.54 17.85 0.48
CA ALA A 6 4.85 17.75 -0.16
C ALA A 6 5.79 16.76 0.55
N ALA A 7 5.74 16.69 1.89
CA ALA A 7 6.51 15.72 2.66
C ALA A 7 6.03 14.29 2.40
N ILE A 8 4.72 14.04 2.39
CA ILE A 8 4.15 12.73 2.04
C ILE A 8 4.56 12.33 0.63
N ASP A 9 4.44 13.23 -0.35
CA ASP A 9 4.86 12.95 -1.72
C ASP A 9 6.35 12.59 -1.80
N ALA A 10 7.20 13.27 -1.03
CA ALA A 10 8.62 12.93 -0.96
C ALA A 10 8.87 11.53 -0.36
N LEU A 11 8.13 11.14 0.68
CA LEU A 11 8.25 9.80 1.27
C LEU A 11 7.87 8.69 0.28
N PHE A 12 6.81 8.88 -0.49
CA PHE A 12 6.37 7.92 -1.51
C PHE A 12 7.29 7.91 -2.75
N ALA A 13 7.95 9.03 -3.04
CA ALA A 13 8.94 9.12 -4.12
C ALA A 13 10.29 8.50 -3.75
N ASP A 14 10.63 8.44 -2.45
CA ASP A 14 11.89 7.85 -1.98
C ASP A 14 11.95 6.35 -2.32
N PRO A 15 12.94 5.88 -3.11
CA PRO A 15 13.04 4.48 -3.53
C PRO A 15 13.33 3.51 -2.38
N ASN A 16 13.75 3.99 -1.21
CA ASN A 16 13.96 3.17 -0.02
C ASN A 16 12.66 2.93 0.76
N LEU A 17 11.64 3.75 0.55
CA LEU A 17 10.35 3.70 1.25
C LEU A 17 9.21 3.30 0.31
N GLY A 18 9.05 4.06 -0.77
CA GLY A 18 8.02 3.86 -1.78
C GLY A 18 8.39 2.77 -2.78
N ARG A 19 7.46 1.84 -2.98
CA ARG A 19 7.57 0.77 -3.98
C ARG A 19 6.55 0.97 -5.09
N GLU A 20 6.96 0.64 -6.30
CA GLU A 20 6.05 0.62 -7.45
C GLU A 20 5.13 -0.59 -7.36
N ALA A 21 3.83 -0.34 -7.49
CA ALA A 21 2.80 -1.35 -7.49
C ALA A 21 1.74 -1.01 -8.53
N THR A 22 0.88 -1.98 -8.83
CA THR A 22 -0.34 -1.76 -9.60
C THR A 22 -1.54 -1.91 -8.68
N TYR A 23 -2.37 -0.87 -8.60
CA TYR A 23 -3.65 -0.93 -7.92
C TYR A 23 -4.71 -1.39 -8.90
N GLN A 24 -5.49 -2.40 -8.54
CA GLN A 24 -6.60 -2.89 -9.34
C GLN A 24 -7.89 -2.78 -8.51
N PRO A 25 -8.74 -1.78 -8.80
CA PRO A 25 -10.07 -1.70 -8.23
C PRO A 25 -10.91 -2.92 -8.63
N ALA A 26 -11.85 -3.32 -7.78
CA ALA A 26 -12.79 -4.40 -8.08
C ALA A 26 -13.65 -4.11 -9.32
N ASP A 27 -14.02 -2.83 -9.53
CA ASP A 27 -14.85 -2.36 -10.65
C ASP A 27 -14.11 -1.31 -11.50
N GLY A 28 -12.86 -1.58 -11.89
CA GLY A 28 -12.10 -0.63 -12.69
C GLY A 28 -10.84 -1.22 -13.31
N ASP A 29 -10.21 -0.42 -14.17
CA ASP A 29 -8.95 -0.80 -14.80
C ASP A 29 -7.77 -0.66 -13.83
N PRO A 30 -6.77 -1.56 -13.89
CA PRO A 30 -5.56 -1.43 -13.10
C PRO A 30 -4.77 -0.18 -13.48
N PHE A 31 -4.17 0.48 -12.48
CA PHE A 31 -3.31 1.65 -12.68
C PHE A 31 -2.08 1.63 -11.76
N PRO A 32 -0.96 2.23 -12.20
CA PRO A 32 0.26 2.26 -11.40
C PRO A 32 0.11 3.18 -10.19
N VAL A 33 0.67 2.77 -9.06
CA VAL A 33 0.70 3.54 -7.81
C VAL A 33 2.04 3.37 -7.09
N ARG A 34 2.34 4.26 -6.15
CA ARG A 34 3.42 4.07 -5.19
C ARG A 34 2.82 3.69 -3.83
N VAL A 35 3.41 2.69 -3.18
CA VAL A 35 2.97 2.21 -1.86
C VAL A 35 4.13 2.14 -0.89
N ILE A 36 3.86 2.38 0.40
CA ILE A 36 4.82 2.14 1.46
C ILE A 36 4.36 0.92 2.25
N ALA A 37 5.19 -0.12 2.32
CA ALA A 37 4.90 -1.28 3.14
C ALA A 37 5.10 -0.93 4.61
N ARG A 38 4.03 -0.99 5.41
CA ARG A 38 4.12 -0.88 6.87
C ARG A 38 4.50 -2.25 7.40
N ARG A 39 5.80 -2.51 7.46
CA ARG A 39 6.32 -3.72 8.10
C ARG A 39 5.73 -3.81 9.51
N ALA A 40 5.13 -4.95 9.84
CA ALA A 40 5.19 -5.42 11.22
C ALA A 40 6.67 -5.61 11.52
N ASP A 41 7.18 -5.00 12.58
CA ASP A 41 8.57 -5.13 12.99
C ASP A 41 8.98 -6.61 13.03
N ALA A 42 9.70 -7.09 12.01
CA ALA A 42 10.84 -8.01 12.10
C ALA A 42 11.28 -8.57 10.73
N VAL A 43 12.58 -8.39 10.49
CA VAL A 43 13.52 -9.19 9.71
C VAL A 43 13.52 -9.03 8.18
N SER A 44 14.53 -8.29 7.71
CA SER A 44 15.18 -8.52 6.41
C SER A 44 15.64 -9.95 6.29
N GLU A 45 15.30 -10.65 5.23
CA GLU A 45 16.10 -11.76 4.68
C GLU A 45 15.51 -12.15 3.33
N PHE A 46 16.39 -12.02 2.35
CA PHE A 46 16.43 -12.78 1.11
C PHE A 46 16.48 -14.27 1.46
N GLY A 47 15.57 -15.09 0.93
CA GLY A 47 15.60 -16.54 1.16
C GLY A 47 14.21 -17.13 1.35
N GLU A 48 14.00 -18.28 0.72
CA GLU A 48 12.73 -18.93 0.44
C GLU A 48 11.86 -19.16 1.68
N ALA A 49 10.57 -18.82 1.55
CA ALA A 49 9.50 -19.06 2.51
C ALA A 49 9.58 -18.28 3.83
N ARG A 50 9.10 -17.03 3.81
CA ARG A 50 8.64 -16.35 5.02
C ARG A 50 7.14 -16.54 5.18
N LEU A 51 6.75 -17.16 6.29
CA LEU A 51 5.37 -17.16 6.78
C LEU A 51 5.08 -15.76 7.32
N TRP A 52 4.55 -14.90 6.46
CA TRP A 52 4.02 -13.60 6.86
C TRP A 52 2.86 -13.86 7.83
N SER A 53 2.82 -13.16 8.97
CA SER A 53 1.56 -13.00 9.70
C SER A 53 0.53 -12.54 8.66
N ASP A 54 -0.61 -13.23 8.54
CA ASP A 54 -1.56 -13.23 7.41
C ASP A 54 -2.01 -11.85 6.90
N THR A 55 -1.71 -10.77 7.63
CA THR A 55 -2.05 -9.40 7.27
C THR A 55 -0.79 -8.57 6.98
N THR A 56 -0.60 -8.23 5.70
CA THR A 56 0.38 -7.23 5.24
C THR A 56 -0.29 -5.87 5.14
N ARG A 57 0.29 -4.86 5.77
CA ARG A 57 -0.25 -3.49 5.76
C ARG A 57 0.50 -2.60 4.78
N PHE A 58 -0.25 -1.86 3.97
CA PHE A 58 0.31 -0.88 3.04
C PHE A 58 -0.30 0.49 3.25
N ASP A 59 0.51 1.52 3.05
CA ASP A 59 0.04 2.89 2.94
C ASP A 59 -0.05 3.27 1.47
N LEU A 60 -1.20 3.84 1.08
CA LEU A 60 -1.50 4.39 -0.25
C LEU A 60 -1.68 5.89 -0.15
N ARG A 61 -1.32 6.63 -1.20
CA ARG A 61 -1.67 8.05 -1.27
C ARG A 61 -3.11 8.23 -1.70
N VAL A 62 -3.81 9.11 -1.00
CA VAL A 62 -5.16 9.55 -1.38
C VAL A 62 -5.18 10.20 -2.77
N SER A 63 -4.08 10.85 -3.16
CA SER A 63 -3.95 11.50 -4.46
C SER A 63 -3.89 10.50 -5.63
N GLU A 64 -3.47 9.25 -5.38
CA GLU A 64 -3.46 8.18 -6.37
C GLU A 64 -4.69 7.30 -6.26
N VAL A 65 -5.10 6.95 -5.03
CA VAL A 65 -6.23 6.08 -4.73
C VAL A 65 -7.21 6.83 -3.84
N ALA A 66 -8.27 7.39 -4.46
CA ALA A 66 -9.21 8.25 -3.76
C ALA A 66 -10.06 7.49 -2.71
N ALA A 67 -10.53 6.30 -3.07
CA ALA A 67 -11.46 5.50 -2.26
C ALA A 67 -11.12 4.00 -2.39
N PRO A 68 -10.06 3.52 -1.71
CA PRO A 68 -9.80 2.09 -1.64
C PRO A 68 -10.94 1.39 -0.89
N ARG A 69 -11.18 0.12 -1.21
CA ARG A 69 -12.24 -0.68 -0.56
C ARG A 69 -11.85 -2.16 -0.44
N PRO A 70 -12.49 -2.91 0.48
CA PRO A 70 -12.31 -4.36 0.56
C PRO A 70 -12.57 -5.03 -0.79
N GLY A 71 -11.74 -6.01 -1.14
CA GLY A 71 -11.79 -6.75 -2.40
C GLY A 71 -10.95 -6.16 -3.54
N ASP A 72 -10.54 -4.89 -3.43
CA ASP A 72 -9.54 -4.33 -4.34
C ASP A 72 -8.19 -5.06 -4.19
N ARG A 73 -7.37 -5.01 -5.24
CA ARG A 73 -6.09 -5.72 -5.30
C ARG A 73 -4.92 -4.77 -5.44
N LEU A 74 -3.80 -5.17 -4.86
CA LEU A 74 -2.51 -4.51 -4.99
C LEU A 74 -1.49 -5.54 -5.49
N ILE A 75 -0.89 -5.27 -6.64
CA ILE A 75 0.09 -6.16 -7.28
C ILE A 75 1.48 -5.54 -7.09
N LEU A 76 2.36 -6.26 -6.42
CA LEU A 76 3.72 -5.83 -6.12
C LEU A 76 4.71 -6.86 -6.69
N GLY A 77 5.30 -6.55 -7.85
CA GLY A 77 6.13 -7.52 -8.56
C GLY A 77 5.33 -8.74 -9.00
N ALA A 78 5.67 -9.92 -8.48
CA ALA A 78 4.95 -11.18 -8.76
C ALA A 78 3.87 -11.52 -7.72
N GLU A 79 3.79 -10.76 -6.61
CA GLU A 79 2.86 -11.02 -5.52
C GLU A 79 1.58 -10.18 -5.69
N THR A 80 0.43 -10.80 -5.41
CA THR A 80 -0.87 -10.12 -5.40
C THR A 80 -1.45 -10.12 -4.00
N PHE A 81 -1.84 -8.95 -3.54
CA PHE A 81 -2.46 -8.72 -2.24
C PHE A 81 -3.92 -8.29 -2.44
N VAL A 82 -4.83 -8.81 -1.62
CA VAL A 82 -6.25 -8.41 -1.60
C VAL A 82 -6.53 -7.63 -0.33
N VAL A 83 -7.16 -6.47 -0.46
CA VAL A 83 -7.65 -5.65 0.67
C VAL A 83 -8.77 -6.42 1.38
N GLN A 84 -8.61 -6.66 2.68
CA GLN A 84 -9.57 -7.48 3.45
C GLN A 84 -10.48 -6.68 4.38
N GLY A 85 -10.01 -5.53 4.87
CA GLY A 85 -10.71 -4.69 5.82
C GLY A 85 -10.98 -3.30 5.29
N GLU A 86 -11.77 -2.52 6.04
CA GLU A 86 -12.04 -1.13 5.72
C GLU A 86 -10.74 -0.30 5.77
N PRO A 87 -10.37 0.40 4.69
CA PRO A 87 -9.21 1.27 4.69
C PRO A 87 -9.34 2.41 5.71
N VAL A 88 -8.26 2.67 6.43
CA VAL A 88 -8.21 3.72 7.45
C VAL A 88 -7.51 4.94 6.90
N ARG A 89 -8.18 6.09 6.90
CA ARG A 89 -7.56 7.35 6.50
C ARG A 89 -6.80 7.98 7.67
N ASP A 90 -5.62 8.52 7.40
CA ASP A 90 -4.87 9.28 8.38
C ASP A 90 -5.57 10.60 8.76
N GLY A 91 -5.14 11.22 9.86
CA GLY A 91 -5.74 12.46 10.38
C GLY A 91 -5.65 13.63 9.39
N GLU A 92 -4.57 13.70 8.61
CA GLU A 92 -4.35 14.73 7.60
C GLU A 92 -5.04 14.42 6.26
N ARG A 93 -5.70 13.26 6.16
CA ARG A 93 -6.48 12.81 5.01
C ARG A 93 -5.68 12.71 3.71
N LEU A 94 -4.39 12.41 3.80
CA LEU A 94 -3.47 12.26 2.68
C LEU A 94 -3.06 10.82 2.42
N VAL A 95 -3.17 9.95 3.43
CA VAL A 95 -2.74 8.56 3.34
C VAL A 95 -3.88 7.65 3.76
N TRP A 96 -4.06 6.58 2.99
CA TRP A 96 -4.85 5.43 3.37
C TRP A 96 -3.93 4.34 3.88
N THR A 97 -4.29 3.71 5.00
CA THR A 97 -3.71 2.44 5.43
C THR A 97 -4.68 1.32 5.08
N ILE A 98 -4.19 0.32 4.35
CA ILE A 98 -4.94 -0.87 3.97
C ILE A 98 -4.34 -2.11 4.62
N ASP A 99 -5.22 -2.97 5.14
CA ASP A 99 -4.87 -4.30 5.60
C ASP A 99 -5.16 -5.30 4.48
N THR A 100 -4.13 -6.03 4.07
CA THR A 100 -4.18 -6.94 2.93
C THR A 100 -3.72 -8.33 3.29
N ARG A 101 -4.12 -9.33 2.50
CA ARG A 101 -3.55 -10.68 2.55
C ARG A 101 -2.99 -11.09 1.20
N PRO A 102 -2.02 -12.01 1.16
CA PRO A 102 -1.62 -12.67 -0.08
C PRO A 102 -2.80 -13.44 -0.71
N THR A 103 -2.80 -13.53 -2.03
CA THR A 103 -3.72 -14.36 -2.82
C THR A 103 -2.97 -15.46 -3.56
#